data_AF-A0A502G939-F1
#
_entry.id   AF-A0A502G939-F1
#
_cell.length_a   1.000
_cell.length_b   1.000
_cell.length_c   1.000
_cell.angle_alpha   90.00
_cell.angle_beta   90.00
_cell.angle_gamma   90.00
#
_symmetry.space_group_name_H-M   'P 1'
#
loop_
_entity.id
_entity.type
_entity.pdbx_description
1 polymer ?
#
loop_
_entity_poly.entity_id
_entity_poly.type
_entity_poly.pdbx_seq_one_letter_code
_entity_poly.pdbx_strand_id
1 'polypeptide(L)'
;MAAVTYLCRAGGYAVLRAVRTPPFVDALLRNLPAPLFAAYVALALSRQDLSAVLAAIACGLAQARWRNLGVSIVAGVGAMAALRWAGM
;
A
#
# COMPACT_ATOMS: atom_id res chain seq x y z
N MET A 1 0.32 -18.30 12.32
CA MET A 1 -0.11 -17.28 11.32
C MET A 1 0.32 -17.63 9.90
N ALA A 2 1.61 -17.79 9.59
CA ALA A 2 2.07 -18.07 8.22
C ALA A 2 1.36 -19.25 7.53
N ALA A 3 1.25 -20.41 8.21
CA ALA A 3 0.55 -21.57 7.68
C ALA A 3 -0.92 -21.28 7.33
N VAL A 4 -1.64 -20.59 8.21
CA VAL A 4 -3.04 -20.18 7.97
C VAL A 4 -3.14 -19.24 6.77
N THR A 5 -2.24 -18.27 6.66
CA THR A 5 -2.18 -17.34 5.51
C THR A 5 -1.98 -18.08 4.19
N TYR A 6 -1.02 -19.02 4.14
CA TYR A 6 -0.76 -19.80 2.93
C TYR A 6 -1.90 -20.76 2.60
N LEU A 7 -2.54 -21.37 3.60
CA LEU A 7 -3.71 -22.23 3.40
C LEU A 7 -4.92 -21.45 2.89
N CYS A 8 -5.23 -20.27 3.43
CA CYS A 8 -6.29 -19.41 2.91
C CYS A 8 -6.03 -18.99 1.46
N ARG A 9 -4.77 -18.67 1.13
CA ARG A 9 -4.39 -18.31 -0.24
C ARG A 9 -4.53 -19.49 -1.20
N ALA A 10 -4.07 -20.68 -0.80
CA ALA A 10 -4.22 -21.92 -1.56
C ALA A 10 -5.69 -22.30 -1.78
N GLY A 11 -6.52 -22.20 -0.72
CA GLY A 11 -7.95 -22.44 -0.78
C GLY A 11 -8.68 -21.49 -1.73
N GLY A 12 -8.36 -20.19 -1.68
CA GLY A 12 -8.90 -19.20 -2.62
C GLY A 12 -8.60 -19.55 -4.08
N TYR A 13 -7.37 -19.97 -4.39
CA TYR A 13 -7.02 -20.42 -5.74
C TYR A 13 -7.70 -21.74 -6.14
N ALA A 14 -7.88 -22.68 -5.20
CA ALA A 14 -8.59 -23.93 -5.47
C ALA A 14 -10.07 -23.68 -5.83
N VAL A 15 -10.74 -22.77 -5.10
CA VAL A 15 -12.13 -22.37 -5.39
C VAL A 15 -12.24 -21.67 -6.75
N LEU A 16 -11.34 -20.71 -7.03
CA LEU A 16 -11.32 -19.99 -8.31
C LEU A 16 -11.00 -20.88 -9.52
N ARG A 17 -10.37 -22.04 -9.30
CA ARG A 17 -10.17 -23.06 -10.35
C ARG A 17 -11.42 -23.91 -10.61
N ALA A 18 -12.24 -24.13 -9.60
CA ALA A 18 -13.43 -24.98 -9.70
C ALA A 18 -14.69 -24.20 -10.12
N VAL A 19 -14.76 -22.90 -9.82
CA VAL A 19 -15.95 -22.07 -10.06
C VAL A 19 -15.63 -20.95 -11.04
N ARG A 20 -16.43 -20.83 -12.11
CA ARG A 20 -16.40 -19.62 -12.95
C ARG A 20 -17.03 -18.46 -12.19
N THR A 21 -16.21 -17.47 -11.90
CA THR A 21 -16.67 -16.23 -11.28
C THR A 21 -17.50 -15.40 -12.26
N PRO A 22 -18.58 -14.74 -11.78
CA PRO A 22 -19.31 -13.80 -12.60
C PRO A 22 -18.43 -12.57 -12.90
N PRO A 23 -18.65 -11.87 -14.03
CA PRO A 23 -17.77 -10.79 -14.49
C PRO A 23 -17.62 -9.64 -13.47
N PHE A 24 -18.64 -9.41 -12.64
CA PHE A 24 -18.56 -8.46 -11.52
C PHE A 24 -17.51 -8.86 -10.48
N VAL A 25 -17.45 -10.13 -10.10
CA VAL A 25 -16.50 -10.63 -9.08
C VAL A 25 -15.08 -10.55 -9.61
N ASP A 26 -14.84 -10.83 -10.90
CA ASP A 26 -13.53 -10.66 -11.52
C ASP A 26 -13.09 -9.19 -11.55
N ALA A 27 -13.99 -8.28 -11.95
CA ALA A 27 -13.73 -6.86 -11.94
C ALA A 27 -13.44 -6.34 -10.52
N LEU A 28 -14.20 -6.83 -9.53
CA LEU A 28 -14.01 -6.49 -8.12
C LEU A 28 -12.66 -7.00 -7.61
N LEU A 29 -12.33 -8.28 -7.79
CA LEU A 29 -11.09 -8.88 -7.32
C LEU A 29 -9.85 -8.25 -7.96
N ARG A 30 -9.94 -7.84 -9.23
CA ARG A 30 -8.85 -7.15 -9.94
C ARG A 30 -8.58 -5.75 -9.41
N ASN A 31 -9.61 -5.04 -8.96
CA ASN A 31 -9.50 -3.65 -8.50
C ASN A 31 -9.48 -3.50 -6.97
N LEU A 32 -9.80 -4.55 -6.22
CA LEU A 32 -9.84 -4.56 -4.75
C LEU A 32 -8.53 -4.16 -4.05
N PRO A 33 -7.33 -4.56 -4.51
CA PRO A 33 -6.11 -4.30 -3.76
C PRO A 33 -5.80 -2.81 -3.60
N ALA A 34 -5.93 -2.02 -4.66
CA ALA A 34 -5.59 -0.59 -4.66
C ALA A 34 -6.35 0.23 -3.60
N PRO A 35 -7.70 0.20 -3.53
CA PRO A 35 -8.46 0.94 -2.52
C PRO A 35 -8.21 0.40 -1.10
N LEU A 36 -7.96 -0.90 -0.92
CA LEU A 36 -7.60 -1.44 0.40
C LEU A 36 -6.26 -0.88 0.89
N PHE A 37 -5.24 -0.84 0.04
CA PHE A 37 -3.96 -0.22 0.39
C PHE A 37 -4.11 1.28 0.67
N ALA A 38 -4.87 1.99 -0.17
CA ALA A 38 -5.14 3.42 0.04
C ALA A 38 -5.82 3.67 1.38
N ALA A 39 -6.83 2.88 1.75
CA ALA A 39 -7.52 2.99 3.03
C ALA A 39 -6.59 2.72 4.23
N TYR A 40 -5.73 1.70 4.13
CA TYR A 40 -4.78 1.37 5.18
C TYR A 40 -3.75 2.48 5.40
N VAL A 41 -3.20 3.01 4.30
CA VAL A 41 -2.25 4.13 4.34
C VAL A 41 -2.93 5.40 4.86
N ALA A 42 -4.14 5.72 4.40
CA ALA A 42 -4.89 6.88 4.86
C ALA A 42 -5.18 6.81 6.37
N LEU A 43 -5.59 5.65 6.90
CA LEU A 43 -5.80 5.46 8.33
C LEU A 43 -4.50 5.55 9.14
N ALA A 44 -3.40 5.00 8.61
CA ALA A 44 -2.11 5.15 9.26
C ALA A 44 -1.69 6.63 9.31
N LEU A 45 -1.87 7.36 8.21
CA LEU A 45 -1.51 8.76 8.08
C LEU A 45 -2.40 9.68 8.93
N SER A 46 -3.67 9.33 9.14
CA SER A 46 -4.59 10.10 9.99
C SER A 46 -4.23 10.06 11.48
N ARG A 47 -3.31 9.17 11.88
CA ARG A 47 -2.82 9.02 13.26
C ARG A 47 -1.41 9.57 13.44
N GLN A 48 -0.88 10.29 12.45
CA GLN A 48 0.48 10.80 12.44
C GLN A 48 0.51 12.33 12.45
N ASP A 49 1.67 12.88 12.80
CA ASP A 49 1.91 14.31 12.86
C ASP A 49 2.11 14.92 11.45
N LEU A 50 2.08 16.25 11.37
CA LEU A 50 2.21 16.99 10.12
C LEU A 50 3.52 16.66 9.36
N SER A 51 4.61 16.40 10.09
CA SER A 51 5.89 15.98 9.48
C SER A 51 5.77 14.67 8.71
N ALA A 52 5.01 13.70 9.22
CA ALA A 52 4.77 12.43 8.53
C ALA A 52 3.91 12.61 7.26
N VAL A 53 2.93 13.52 7.29
CA VAL A 53 2.12 13.84 6.10
C VAL A 53 3.00 14.42 4.99
N LEU A 54 3.87 15.37 5.32
CA LEU A 54 4.79 15.98 4.36
C LEU A 54 5.78 14.96 3.77
N ALA A 55 6.34 14.09 4.62
CA ALA A 55 7.21 13.01 4.17
C ALA A 55 6.48 12.01 3.24
N ALA A 56 5.22 11.69 3.52
CA ALA A 56 4.40 10.83 2.68
C ALA A 56 4.13 11.45 1.30
N ILE A 57 3.92 12.78 1.23
CA ILE A 57 3.78 13.50 -0.05
C ILE A 57 5.07 13.38 -0.87
N ALA A 58 6.24 13.59 -0.25
CA ALA A 58 7.53 13.45 -0.93
C ALA A 58 7.74 12.01 -1.48
N CYS A 59 7.40 11.01 -0.67
CA CYS A 59 7.43 9.59 -1.06
C CYS A 59 6.54 9.33 -2.29
N GLY A 60 5.30 9.82 -2.27
CA GLY A 60 4.33 9.66 -3.35
C GLY A 60 4.75 10.36 -4.65
N LEU A 61 5.29 11.59 -4.55
CA LEU A 61 5.82 12.33 -5.70
C LEU A 61 7.00 11.61 -6.35
N ALA A 62 7.92 11.09 -5.54
CA ALA A 62 9.06 10.31 -6.03
C ALA A 62 8.59 9.05 -6.78
N GLN A 63 7.60 8.34 -6.22
CA GLN A 63 7.01 7.17 -6.88
C GLN A 63 6.30 7.55 -8.19
N ALA A 64 5.54 8.64 -8.21
CA ALA A 64 4.84 9.11 -9.41
C ALA A 64 5.82 9.49 -10.54
N ARG A 65 6.95 10.10 -10.19
CA ARG A 65 7.93 10.60 -11.17
C ARG A 65 8.88 9.54 -11.71
N TRP A 66 9.36 8.64 -10.84
CA TRP A 66 10.40 7.66 -11.21
C TRP A 66 9.89 6.22 -11.30
N ARG A 67 8.71 5.92 -10.75
CA ARG A 67 8.13 4.57 -10.71
C ARG A 67 9.11 3.53 -10.14
N ASN A 68 10.03 3.98 -9.29
CA ASN A 68 11.07 3.18 -8.66
C ASN A 68 10.87 3.19 -7.15
N LEU A 69 10.52 2.03 -6.61
CA LEU A 69 10.23 1.86 -5.18
C LEU A 69 11.41 2.23 -4.29
N GLY A 70 12.65 1.91 -4.71
CA GLY A 70 13.84 2.24 -3.93
C GLY A 70 14.02 3.75 -3.77
N VAL A 71 13.88 4.49 -4.88
CA VAL A 71 13.98 5.96 -4.88
C VAL A 71 12.85 6.57 -4.04
N SER A 72 11.64 6.04 -4.14
CA SER A 72 10.48 6.51 -3.36
C SER A 72 10.69 6.33 -1.86
N ILE A 73 11.18 5.16 -1.43
CA ILE A 73 11.48 4.87 -0.03
C ILE A 73 12.55 5.83 0.50
N VAL A 74 13.66 5.99 -0.23
CA VAL A 74 14.75 6.88 0.18
C VAL A 74 14.27 8.33 0.28
N ALA A 75 13.45 8.80 -0.67
CA ALA A 75 12.87 10.13 -0.65
C ALA A 75 11.96 10.35 0.57
N GLY A 76 11.08 9.40 0.88
CA GLY A 76 10.19 9.47 2.04
C GLY A 76 10.93 9.48 3.37
N VAL A 77 11.87 8.54 3.56
CA VAL A 77 12.68 8.44 4.79
C VAL A 77 13.58 9.66 4.93
N GLY A 78 14.22 10.11 3.84
CA GLY A 78 15.06 11.31 3.82
C GLY A 78 14.28 12.58 4.16
N ALA A 79 13.08 12.75 3.59
CA ALA A 79 12.21 13.88 3.91
C ALA A 79 11.79 13.88 5.39
N MET A 80 11.43 12.70 5.94
CA MET A 80 11.07 12.59 7.35
C MET A 80 12.26 12.94 8.26
N ALA A 81 13.46 12.44 7.95
CA ALA A 81 14.66 12.75 8.70
C ALA A 81 14.99 14.25 8.67
N ALA A 82 14.90 14.88 7.49
CA ALA A 82 15.14 16.30 7.32
C ALA A 82 14.13 17.16 8.11
N LEU A 83 12.84 16.80 8.08
CA LEU A 83 11.79 17.50 8.83
C LEU A 83 12.03 17.40 10.34
N ARG A 84 12.42 16.22 10.83
CA ARG A 84 12.78 16.04 12.24
C ARG A 84 14.02 16.81 12.66
N TRP A 85 15.02 16.88 11.80
CA TRP A 85 16.20 17.72 12.06
C TRP A 85 15.86 19.22 12.07
N ALA A 86 14.85 19.64 11.32
CA ALA A 86 14.35 21.01 11.34
C ALA A 86 13.47 21.35 12.56
N GLY A 87 13.24 20.39 13.47
CA GLY A 87 12.45 20.59 14.69
C GLY A 87 10.93 20.43 14.52
N MET A 88 10.50 19.77 13.44
CA MET A 88 9.10 19.34 13.22
C MET A 88 8.89 17.87 13.59
#